data_AF-A0A920RJH0-F1
#
_entry.id   AF-A0A920RJH0-F1
#
_cell.length_a   1.000
_cell.length_b   1.000
_cell.length_c   1.000
_cell.angle_alpha   90.00
_cell.angle_beta   90.00
_cell.angle_gamma   90.00
#
_symmetry.space_group_name_H-M   'P 1'
#
loop_
_entity.id
_entity.type
_entity.pdbx_description
1 polymer ?
#
loop_
_entity_poly.entity_id
_entity_poly.type
_entity_poly.pdbx_seq_one_letter_code
_entity_poly.pdbx_strand_id
1 'polypeptide(L)'
;MLARLKEKKLGFATDPDRLTLVRRLPGSAGLPPTFEQARRSSDKRDDAYERLIDDCLESPHYGKRWGRHWRDVSGYADSKGYTNSDRVRPYAYNFRDYVIRAFNETCL
;
A
#
# COMPACT_ATOMS: atom_id res chain seq x y z
N MET A 1 -13.64 -8.55 22.98
CA MET A 1 -12.64 -7.49 22.76
C MET A 1 -13.02 -6.19 23.47
N LEU A 2 -14.21 -5.61 23.23
CA LEU A 2 -14.67 -4.37 23.87
C LEU A 2 -14.76 -4.43 25.42
N ALA A 3 -15.19 -5.56 25.97
CA ALA A 3 -15.29 -5.76 27.42
C ALA A 3 -13.92 -5.64 28.13
N ARG A 4 -12.86 -6.21 27.53
CA ARG A 4 -11.48 -6.14 28.05
C ARG A 4 -10.88 -4.72 27.98
N LEU A 5 -11.28 -3.90 27.00
CA LEU A 5 -10.83 -2.50 26.91
C LEU A 5 -11.47 -1.64 28.01
N LYS A 6 -12.78 -1.83 28.24
CA LYS A 6 -13.52 -1.14 29.32
C LYS A 6 -12.99 -1.49 30.70
N GLU A 7 -12.71 -2.77 30.96
CA GLU A 7 -12.11 -3.24 32.21
C GLU A 7 -10.74 -2.59 32.48
N LYS A 8 -9.95 -2.38 31.42
CA LYS A 8 -8.66 -1.68 31.48
C LYS A 8 -8.77 -0.15 31.40
N LYS A 9 -9.97 0.42 31.37
CA LYS A 9 -10.23 1.86 31.20
C LYS A 9 -9.54 2.46 29.97
N LEU A 10 -9.40 1.68 28.90
CA LEU A 10 -8.82 2.11 27.63
C LEU A 10 -9.93 2.43 26.63
N GLY A 11 -9.85 3.63 26.02
CA GLY A 11 -10.71 4.06 24.92
C GLY A 11 -10.08 3.81 23.55
N PHE A 12 -10.78 4.20 22.49
CA PHE A 12 -10.19 4.28 21.16
C PHE A 12 -9.17 5.43 21.10
N ALA A 13 -8.22 5.31 20.18
CA ALA A 13 -7.32 6.43 19.89
C ALA A 13 -8.12 7.59 19.28
N THR A 14 -7.71 8.82 19.61
CA THR A 14 -8.21 10.02 18.93
C THR A 14 -7.82 9.98 17.45
N ASP A 15 -8.66 10.57 16.61
CA ASP A 15 -8.35 10.69 15.19
C ASP A 15 -7.01 11.43 15.00
N PRO A 16 -6.15 10.92 14.09
CA PRO A 16 -4.87 11.55 13.80
C PRO A 16 -5.08 12.92 13.15
N ASP A 17 -4.15 13.84 13.40
CA ASP A 17 -4.11 15.11 12.70
C ASP A 17 -3.83 14.92 11.19
N ARG A 18 -4.15 15.95 10.39
CA ARG A 18 -4.03 15.91 8.93
C ARG A 18 -2.60 15.65 8.45
N LEU A 19 -1.58 16.19 9.13
CA LEU A 19 -0.19 15.96 8.77
C LEU A 19 0.19 14.49 9.01
N THR A 20 -0.29 13.90 10.10
CA THR A 20 -0.14 12.47 10.36
C THR A 20 -0.80 11.61 9.30
N LEU A 21 -2.01 11.96 8.84
CA LEU A 21 -2.70 11.27 7.75
C LEU A 21 -1.91 11.33 6.45
N VAL A 22 -1.45 12.54 6.06
CA VAL A 22 -0.64 12.76 4.85
C VAL A 22 0.69 12.01 4.87
N ARG A 23 1.29 11.81 6.05
CA ARG A 23 2.54 11.03 6.16
C ARG A 23 2.30 9.51 6.00
N ARG A 24 1.15 9.01 6.43
CA ARG A 24 0.83 7.57 6.42
C ARG A 24 0.40 7.08 5.04
N LEU A 25 -0.31 7.92 4.29
CA LEU A 25 -0.99 7.49 3.07
C LEU A 25 -0.04 7.16 1.91
N PRO A 26 0.94 8.00 1.52
CA PRO A 26 1.90 7.65 0.46
C PRO A 26 2.74 6.43 0.83
N GLY A 27 2.95 6.22 2.13
CA GLY A 27 3.54 5.02 2.67
C GLY A 27 2.80 3.73 2.27
N SER A 28 1.49 3.78 1.97
CA SER A 28 0.73 2.62 1.47
C SER A 28 1.00 2.33 -0.02
N ALA A 29 1.38 3.34 -0.82
CA ALA A 29 1.90 3.19 -2.19
C ALA A 29 3.41 2.93 -2.24
N GLY A 30 4.12 3.16 -1.13
CA GLY A 30 5.50 2.73 -0.92
C GLY A 30 6.56 3.78 -1.12
N LEU A 31 6.14 5.04 -1.25
CA LEU A 31 7.03 6.19 -1.35
C LEU A 31 6.71 7.17 -0.22
N PRO A 32 7.70 7.95 0.25
CA PRO A 32 7.40 9.09 1.11
C PRO A 32 6.48 10.10 0.36
N PRO A 33 5.68 10.90 1.09
CA PRO A 33 4.93 12.00 0.47
C PRO A 33 5.83 12.89 -0.37
N THR A 34 5.36 13.28 -1.54
CA THR A 34 5.97 14.38 -2.29
C THR A 34 5.70 15.72 -1.58
N PHE A 35 6.45 16.76 -1.93
CA PHE A 35 6.22 18.10 -1.39
C PHE A 35 4.78 18.59 -1.65
N GLU A 36 4.24 18.34 -2.84
CA GLU A 36 2.87 18.70 -3.20
C GLU A 36 1.83 17.92 -2.37
N GLN A 37 2.06 16.64 -2.13
CA GLN A 37 1.20 15.85 -1.24
C GLN A 37 1.28 16.34 0.20
N ALA A 38 2.47 16.70 0.69
CA ALA A 38 2.64 17.29 2.03
C ALA A 38 1.86 18.60 2.18
N ARG A 39 1.84 19.44 1.13
CA ARG A 39 1.09 20.69 1.10
C ARG A 39 -0.42 20.50 1.18
N ARG A 40 -0.96 19.34 0.77
CA ARG A 40 -2.38 19.01 0.94
C ARG A 40 -2.83 18.92 2.40
N SER A 41 -1.90 18.81 3.37
CA SER A 41 -2.24 18.93 4.80
C SER A 41 -2.92 20.26 5.16
N SER A 42 -2.66 21.31 4.37
CA SER A 42 -3.26 22.64 4.51
C SER A 42 -4.55 22.84 3.70
N ASP A 43 -4.98 21.86 2.89
CA ASP A 43 -6.24 21.93 2.14
C ASP A 43 -7.42 21.91 3.11
N LYS A 44 -8.25 22.95 3.09
CA LYS A 44 -9.38 23.13 4.03
C LYS A 44 -10.69 22.51 3.53
N ARG A 45 -10.72 21.98 2.31
CA ARG A 45 -11.92 21.33 1.78
C ARG A 45 -12.25 20.07 2.60
N ASP A 46 -13.53 19.75 2.68
CA ASP A 46 -14.01 18.63 3.49
C ASP A 46 -13.63 17.27 2.89
N ASP A 47 -13.40 17.21 1.58
CA ASP A 47 -13.00 16.03 0.79
C ASP A 47 -11.48 15.91 0.58
N ALA A 48 -10.67 16.69 1.31
CA ALA A 48 -9.23 16.78 1.08
C ALA A 48 -8.50 15.45 1.31
N TYR A 49 -9.00 14.65 2.25
CA TYR A 49 -8.40 13.35 2.59
C TYR A 49 -8.77 12.27 1.58
N GLU A 50 -10.02 12.24 1.15
CA GLU A 50 -10.57 11.36 0.13
C GLU A 50 -9.80 11.53 -1.17
N ARG A 51 -9.62 12.78 -1.63
CA ARG A 51 -8.81 13.06 -2.83
C ARG A 51 -7.35 12.65 -2.68
N LEU A 52 -6.80 12.68 -1.47
CA LEU A 52 -5.43 12.18 -1.25
C LEU A 52 -5.39 10.65 -1.33
N ILE A 53 -6.45 9.96 -0.90
CA ILE A 53 -6.62 8.51 -1.08
C ILE A 53 -6.69 8.19 -2.56
N ASP A 54 -7.54 8.89 -3.32
CA ASP A 54 -7.71 8.66 -4.76
C ASP A 54 -6.37 8.81 -5.49
N ASP A 55 -5.67 9.94 -5.27
CA ASP A 55 -4.31 10.18 -5.78
C ASP A 55 -3.33 9.03 -5.45
N CYS A 56 -3.45 8.44 -4.26
CA CYS A 56 -2.57 7.36 -3.80
C CYS A 56 -2.91 6.02 -4.49
N LEU A 57 -4.19 5.74 -4.67
CA LEU A 57 -4.69 4.52 -5.32
C LEU A 57 -4.46 4.55 -6.83
N GLU A 58 -4.57 5.72 -7.47
CA GLU A 58 -4.27 5.92 -8.89
C GLU A 58 -2.75 5.86 -9.19
N SER A 59 -1.90 5.93 -8.17
CA SER A 59 -0.46 5.91 -8.35
C SER A 59 0.02 4.57 -8.91
N PRO A 60 0.83 4.53 -9.99
CA PRO A 60 1.38 3.28 -10.51
C PRO A 60 2.32 2.56 -9.53
N HIS A 61 2.75 3.24 -8.47
CA HIS A 61 3.53 2.65 -7.38
C HIS A 61 2.70 1.74 -6.48
N TYR A 62 1.38 1.98 -6.40
CA TYR A 62 0.45 1.18 -5.62
C TYR A 62 0.54 -0.31 -5.98
N GLY A 63 0.37 -0.65 -7.26
CA GLY A 63 0.44 -2.04 -7.73
C GLY A 63 1.82 -2.67 -7.58
N LYS A 64 2.90 -1.88 -7.64
CA LYS A 64 4.26 -2.39 -7.35
C LYS A 64 4.40 -2.81 -5.89
N ARG A 65 3.88 -2.00 -4.96
CA ARG A 65 3.94 -2.28 -3.52
C ARG A 65 3.04 -3.44 -3.13
N TRP A 66 1.75 -3.36 -3.45
CA TRP A 66 0.79 -4.40 -3.07
C TRP A 66 0.99 -5.69 -3.86
N GLY A 67 1.39 -5.60 -5.13
CA GLY A 67 1.77 -6.75 -5.93
C GLY A 67 2.97 -7.50 -5.38
N ARG A 68 3.89 -6.87 -4.64
CA ARG A 68 4.95 -7.59 -3.91
C ARG A 68 4.36 -8.47 -2.81
N HIS A 69 3.54 -7.90 -1.92
CA HIS A 69 2.95 -8.63 -0.81
C HIS A 69 2.07 -9.80 -1.28
N TRP A 70 1.29 -9.59 -2.34
CA TRP A 70 0.47 -10.66 -2.89
C TRP A 70 1.31 -11.79 -3.48
N ARG A 71 2.41 -11.45 -4.19
CA ARG A 71 3.35 -12.44 -4.75
C ARG A 71 4.06 -13.24 -3.67
N ASP A 72 4.35 -12.64 -2.52
CA ASP A 72 4.92 -13.35 -1.37
C ASP A 72 3.94 -14.44 -0.88
N VAL A 73 2.65 -14.13 -0.79
CA VAL A 73 1.60 -15.08 -0.37
C VAL A 73 1.35 -16.15 -1.43
N SER A 74 1.42 -15.81 -2.72
CA SER A 74 1.19 -16.76 -3.82
C SER A 74 2.38 -17.69 -4.10
N GLY A 75 3.50 -17.54 -3.38
CA GLY A 75 4.71 -18.33 -3.60
C GLY A 75 5.44 -18.00 -4.91
N TYR A 76 5.42 -16.72 -5.32
CA TYR A 76 6.17 -16.27 -6.49
C TYR A 76 7.68 -16.45 -6.30
N ALA A 77 8.37 -16.96 -7.31
CA ALA A 77 9.82 -17.01 -7.37
C ALA A 77 10.30 -16.84 -8.81
N ASP A 78 11.38 -16.07 -9.00
CA ASP A 78 12.05 -15.91 -10.30
C ASP A 78 12.88 -17.17 -10.68
N SER A 79 13.14 -18.07 -9.73
CA SER A 79 13.93 -19.28 -9.92
C SER A 79 13.35 -20.49 -9.18
N LYS A 80 14.04 -21.64 -9.22
CA LYS A 80 13.63 -22.85 -8.50
C LYS A 80 14.04 -22.83 -7.02
N GLY A 81 14.98 -21.99 -6.62
CA GLY A 81 15.39 -21.68 -5.24
C GLY A 81 16.09 -22.81 -4.47
N TYR A 82 15.75 -24.08 -4.72
CA TYR A 82 16.14 -25.21 -3.85
C TYR A 82 17.12 -26.21 -4.48
N THR A 83 17.14 -26.34 -5.81
CA THR A 83 18.04 -27.30 -6.48
C THR A 83 19.43 -26.68 -6.66
N ASN A 84 20.51 -27.47 -6.61
CA ASN A 84 21.93 -27.05 -6.81
C ASN A 84 22.23 -26.20 -8.05
N SER A 85 21.27 -26.05 -8.96
CA SER A 85 21.39 -25.27 -10.20
C SER A 85 20.56 -23.99 -10.23
N ASP A 86 19.80 -23.68 -9.16
CA ASP A 86 18.88 -22.55 -9.02
C ASP A 86 18.33 -22.00 -10.35
N ARG A 87 17.68 -22.88 -11.13
CA ARG A 87 17.34 -22.55 -12.51
C ARG A 87 16.34 -21.39 -12.56
N VAL A 88 16.70 -20.36 -13.30
CA VAL A 88 15.83 -19.21 -13.60
C VAL A 88 14.58 -19.69 -14.34
N ARG A 89 13.42 -19.16 -13.97
CA ARG A 89 12.15 -19.34 -14.67
C ARG A 89 12.03 -18.22 -15.72
N PRO A 90 12.28 -18.50 -17.01
CA PRO A 90 12.46 -17.46 -18.02
C PRO A 90 11.23 -16.54 -18.20
N TYR A 91 10.04 -17.02 -17.83
CA TYR A 91 8.78 -16.30 -18.02
C TYR A 91 8.06 -15.96 -16.70
N ALA A 92 8.70 -16.13 -15.54
CA ALA A 92 8.08 -15.79 -14.25
C ALA A 92 7.67 -14.32 -14.20
N TYR A 93 8.45 -13.42 -14.80
CA TYR A 93 8.16 -12.00 -14.84
C TYR A 93 6.80 -11.66 -15.45
N ASN A 94 6.25 -12.49 -16.36
CA ASN A 94 4.92 -12.26 -16.94
C ASN A 94 3.83 -12.28 -15.87
N PHE A 95 3.93 -13.21 -14.92
CA PHE A 95 3.01 -13.27 -13.79
C PHE A 95 3.20 -12.09 -12.84
N ARG A 96 4.45 -11.69 -12.59
CA ARG A 96 4.73 -10.47 -11.81
C ARG A 96 4.08 -9.24 -12.43
N ASP A 97 4.31 -9.03 -13.72
CA ASP A 97 3.87 -7.82 -14.42
C ASP A 97 2.35 -7.83 -14.57
N TYR A 98 1.74 -9.01 -14.76
CA TYR A 98 0.29 -9.19 -14.68
C TYR A 98 -0.28 -8.79 -13.32
N VAL A 99 0.30 -9.27 -12.22
CA VAL A 99 -0.19 -8.94 -10.86
C VAL A 99 -0.11 -7.44 -10.60
N ILE A 100 1.04 -6.82 -10.93
CA ILE A 100 1.22 -5.37 -10.77
C ILE A 100 0.16 -4.60 -11.56
N ARG A 101 -0.08 -5.01 -12.82
CA ARG A 101 -1.10 -4.39 -13.68
C ARG A 101 -2.51 -4.58 -13.12
N ALA A 102 -2.85 -5.80 -12.67
CA ALA A 102 -4.16 -6.09 -12.08
C ALA A 102 -4.46 -5.19 -10.87
N PHE A 103 -3.48 -4.94 -9.99
CA PHE A 103 -3.65 -4.01 -8.87
C PHE A 103 -3.91 -2.57 -9.32
N ASN A 104 -3.28 -2.13 -10.42
CA ASN A 104 -3.47 -0.76 -10.92
C ASN A 104 -4.77 -0.60 -11.73
N GLU A 105 -5.27 -1.67 -12.36
CA GLU A 105 -6.48 -1.64 -13.20
C GLU A 105 -7.77 -1.89 -12.42
N THR A 106 -7.70 -2.50 -11.22
CA THR A 106 -8.89 -2.84 -10.41
C THR A 106 -9.39 -1.66 -9.56
N CYS A 107 -8.66 -0.54 -9.51
CA CYS A 107 -9.04 0.63 -8.70
C CYS A 107 -10.01 1.61 -9.39
N LEU A 108 -10.87 1.12 -10.31
CA LEU A 108 -12.01 1.85 -10.87
C LEU A 108 -13.31 1.07 -10.68
#